data_AF-A0A5N6PGU7-F1
#
_entry.id   AF-A0A5N6PGU7-F1
#
_cell.length_a   1.000
_cell.length_b   1.000
_cell.length_c   1.000
_cell.angle_alpha   90.00
_cell.angle_beta   90.00
_cell.angle_gamma   90.00
#
_symmetry.space_group_name_H-M   'P 1'
#
loop_
_entity.id
_entity.type
_entity.pdbx_description
1 polymer ?
#
loop_
_entity_poly.entity_id
_entity_poly.type
_entity_poly.pdbx_seq_one_letter_code
_entity_poly.pdbx_strand_id
1 'polypeptide(L)'
;MADTETFAFQAEINQLLSLIINTFYSNKEIFLRELISNSSDALDKIRFESLTDKSKLDAQPELFIHIIPDKTNNTLTIVDSGVGMTKADLVNNLGTIARSGTKEFMEAIAAGADVSMIGQFGVGFYSAYLVADKVVVTTKHNDDEQYTKFEGLCKVIKDVLGDKVEKVVVSDRVVDSPCCLVTGEYGWTANMERIMKAQALRDSSMAGYMSSKKTMEINPENPIMEELRKRADADKNDKSVKDLVMLLFETSLLTSGFSLDDPNTFGNRIHRMLKLGLSIDEDSGDGDIDMPALEETDGDAERLSIDDDANVPTLEEAADGDGDGDAG
;
A
#
# COMPACT_ATOMS: atom_id res chain seq x y z
N MET A 1 -4.18 20.51 0.71
CA MET A 1 -3.55 20.47 -0.63
C MET A 1 -2.13 21.00 -0.49
N ALA A 2 -1.11 20.24 -0.90
CA ALA A 2 0.16 20.90 -1.21
C ALA A 2 -0.11 21.79 -2.44
N ASP A 3 0.18 23.08 -2.34
CA ASP A 3 -0.07 24.01 -3.44
C ASP A 3 0.71 23.55 -4.68
N THR A 4 0.04 23.49 -5.83
CA THR A 4 0.69 23.13 -7.09
C THR A 4 1.54 24.31 -7.55
N GLU A 5 2.86 24.16 -7.48
CA GLU A 5 3.80 25.14 -7.99
C GLU A 5 4.05 24.89 -9.48
N THR A 6 3.97 25.95 -10.29
CA THR A 6 4.24 25.87 -11.72
C THR A 6 5.51 26.64 -12.04
N PHE A 7 6.46 25.96 -12.67
CA PHE A 7 7.71 26.55 -13.16
C PHE A 7 7.74 26.50 -14.67
N ALA A 8 8.06 27.62 -15.31
CA ALA A 8 8.22 27.66 -16.77
C ALA A 8 9.63 27.17 -17.13
N PHE A 9 9.73 26.34 -18.18
CA PHE A 9 11.02 26.03 -18.79
C PHE A 9 11.67 27.31 -19.32
N GLN A 10 12.98 27.41 -19.13
CA GLN A 10 13.77 28.48 -19.72
C GLN A 10 13.78 28.37 -21.25
N ALA A 11 14.00 29.49 -21.94
CA ALA A 11 13.94 29.56 -23.41
C ALA A 11 14.93 28.59 -24.08
N GLU A 12 16.11 28.41 -23.48
CA GLU A 12 17.15 27.50 -23.93
C GLU A 12 16.72 26.03 -23.91
N ILE A 13 15.90 25.63 -22.91
CA ILE A 13 15.37 24.26 -22.81
C ILE A 13 14.33 24.02 -23.91
N ASN A 14 13.48 25.01 -24.21
CA ASN A 14 12.53 24.91 -25.33
C ASN A 14 13.23 24.77 -26.69
N GLN A 15 14.37 25.47 -26.87
CA GLN A 15 15.21 25.32 -28.06
C GLN A 15 15.85 23.93 -28.13
N LEU A 16 16.37 23.42 -27.00
CA LEU A 16 16.91 22.07 -26.90
C LEU A 16 15.86 21.01 -27.25
N LEU A 17 14.67 21.08 -26.65
CA LEU A 17 13.56 20.17 -26.93
C LEU A 17 13.19 20.18 -28.42
N SER A 18 13.07 21.37 -29.00
CA SER A 18 12.78 21.52 -30.43
C SER A 18 13.88 20.95 -31.32
N LEU A 19 15.15 21.12 -30.95
CA LEU A 19 16.29 20.55 -31.66
C LEU A 19 16.29 19.02 -31.53
N ILE A 20 16.04 18.50 -30.33
CA ILE A 20 16.03 17.08 -30.03
C ILE A 20 14.96 16.36 -30.85
N ILE A 21 13.74 16.91 -30.82
CA ILE A 21 12.59 16.39 -31.57
C ILE A 21 12.87 16.43 -33.07
N ASN A 22 13.32 17.56 -33.62
CA ASN A 22 13.44 17.68 -35.08
C ASN A 22 14.67 16.96 -35.65
N THR A 23 15.72 16.76 -34.87
CA THR A 23 16.99 16.18 -35.34
C THR A 23 17.11 14.69 -35.03
N PHE A 24 16.45 14.18 -33.97
CA PHE A 24 16.71 12.83 -33.43
C PHE A 24 15.54 11.84 -33.51
N TYR A 25 14.53 12.09 -34.35
CA TYR A 25 13.39 11.19 -34.55
C TYR A 25 13.76 9.78 -35.06
N SER A 26 14.99 9.60 -35.56
CA SER A 26 15.49 8.33 -36.09
C SER A 26 15.88 7.32 -35.01
N ASN A 27 16.40 7.77 -33.86
CA ASN A 27 17.03 6.90 -32.86
C ASN A 27 16.26 6.91 -31.54
N LYS A 28 15.05 6.34 -31.57
CA LYS A 28 14.14 6.27 -30.40
C LYS A 28 14.61 5.36 -29.28
N GLU A 29 15.73 4.65 -29.42
CA GLU A 29 16.30 3.84 -28.33
C GLU A 29 17.18 4.65 -27.36
N ILE A 30 17.59 5.87 -27.76
CA ILE A 30 18.48 6.71 -26.97
C ILE A 30 17.85 7.05 -25.62
N PHE A 31 16.54 7.34 -25.56
CA PHE A 31 15.92 7.75 -24.30
C PHE A 31 16.07 6.70 -23.20
N LEU A 32 15.94 5.41 -23.54
CA LEU A 32 16.01 4.34 -22.56
C LEU A 32 17.43 4.22 -22.00
N ARG A 33 18.45 4.33 -22.87
CA ARG A 33 19.85 4.34 -22.45
C ARG A 33 20.15 5.50 -21.50
N GLU A 34 19.70 6.71 -21.83
CA GLU A 34 19.94 7.90 -21.00
C GLU A 34 19.25 7.80 -19.64
N LEU A 35 17.99 7.33 -19.59
CA LEU A 35 17.27 7.18 -18.33
C LEU A 35 17.86 6.07 -17.45
N ILE A 36 18.28 4.94 -18.04
CA ILE A 36 18.98 3.88 -17.30
C ILE A 36 20.33 4.40 -16.76
N SER A 37 21.05 5.20 -17.54
CA SER A 37 22.30 5.83 -17.07
C SER A 37 22.06 6.71 -15.85
N ASN A 38 21.02 7.56 -15.88
CA ASN A 38 20.65 8.42 -14.74
C ASN A 38 20.28 7.60 -13.50
N SER A 39 19.50 6.53 -13.67
CA SER A 39 19.15 5.60 -12.59
C SER A 39 20.40 4.90 -12.01
N SER A 40 21.35 4.50 -12.86
CA SER A 40 22.63 3.93 -12.43
C SER A 40 23.44 4.94 -11.60
N ASP A 41 23.54 6.19 -12.04
CA ASP A 41 24.24 7.24 -11.31
C ASP A 41 23.59 7.52 -9.94
N ALA A 42 22.26 7.47 -9.87
CA ALA A 42 21.52 7.64 -8.62
C ALA A 42 21.79 6.49 -7.63
N LEU A 43 21.86 5.25 -8.12
CA LEU A 43 22.22 4.07 -7.32
C LEU A 43 23.67 4.13 -6.83
N ASP A 44 24.59 4.55 -7.69
CA ASP A 44 26.00 4.68 -7.32
C ASP A 44 26.21 5.75 -6.23
N LYS A 45 25.46 6.86 -6.29
CA LYS A 45 25.47 7.90 -5.24
C LYS A 45 24.99 7.38 -3.89
N ILE A 46 23.79 6.77 -3.83
CA ILE A 46 23.29 6.25 -2.54
C ILE A 46 24.17 5.12 -2.00
N ARG A 47 24.73 4.28 -2.90
CA ARG A 47 25.69 3.24 -2.50
C ARG A 47 26.95 3.85 -1.92
N PHE A 48 27.49 4.91 -2.51
CA PHE A 48 28.67 5.60 -2.00
C PHE A 48 28.41 6.23 -0.62
N GLU A 49 27.27 6.89 -0.44
CA GLU A 49 26.86 7.44 0.86
C GLU A 49 26.73 6.33 1.92
N SER A 50 26.18 5.17 1.55
CA SER A 50 26.02 4.03 2.44
C SER A 50 27.35 3.44 2.97
N LEU A 51 28.47 3.72 2.30
CA LEU A 51 29.80 3.32 2.78
C LEU A 51 30.21 4.10 4.03
N THR A 52 29.71 5.32 4.19
CA THR A 52 29.99 6.18 5.36
C THR A 52 28.87 6.09 6.39
N ASP A 53 27.62 6.00 5.93
CA ASP A 53 26.43 5.92 6.78
C ASP A 53 25.46 4.85 6.27
N LYS A 54 25.48 3.67 6.92
CA LYS A 54 24.63 2.55 6.54
C LYS A 54 23.13 2.84 6.67
N SER A 55 22.74 3.79 7.52
CA SER A 55 21.33 4.13 7.75
C SER A 55 20.65 4.70 6.51
N LYS A 56 21.43 5.20 5.54
CA LYS A 56 20.93 5.69 4.25
C LYS A 56 20.18 4.62 3.45
N LEU A 57 20.42 3.32 3.72
CA LEU A 57 19.71 2.20 3.08
C LEU A 57 18.59 1.60 3.95
N ASP A 58 18.32 2.12 5.15
CA ASP A 58 17.32 1.54 6.06
C ASP A 58 15.91 1.55 5.46
N ALA A 59 15.58 2.59 4.67
CA ALA A 59 14.29 2.71 4.02
C ALA A 59 14.13 1.79 2.80
N GLN A 60 15.24 1.49 2.09
CA GLN A 60 15.27 0.61 0.94
C GLN A 60 16.67 -0.05 0.82
N PRO A 61 16.83 -1.29 1.33
CA PRO A 61 18.11 -1.98 1.28
C PRO A 61 18.50 -2.50 -0.11
N GLU A 62 17.52 -2.73 -0.99
CA GLU A 62 17.76 -3.32 -2.30
C GLU A 62 18.05 -2.24 -3.36
N LEU A 63 19.18 -2.39 -4.05
CA LEU A 63 19.58 -1.54 -5.16
C LEU A 63 19.09 -2.14 -6.48
N PHE A 64 18.14 -1.49 -7.16
CA PHE A 64 17.54 -2.00 -8.39
C PHE A 64 17.17 -0.89 -9.38
N ILE A 65 17.00 -1.29 -10.63
CA ILE A 65 16.33 -0.52 -11.69
C ILE A 65 15.25 -1.42 -12.27
N HIS A 66 13.99 -1.05 -12.12
CA HIS A 66 12.84 -1.74 -12.70
C HIS A 66 12.30 -0.97 -13.89
N ILE A 67 11.99 -1.68 -14.96
CA ILE A 67 11.39 -1.14 -16.18
C ILE A 67 10.03 -1.82 -16.33
N ILE A 68 8.96 -1.04 -16.18
CA ILE A 68 7.59 -1.53 -16.10
C ILE A 68 6.83 -0.96 -17.30
N PRO A 69 6.65 -1.75 -18.38
CA PRO A 69 5.81 -1.35 -19.50
C PRO A 69 4.34 -1.60 -19.19
N ASP A 70 3.50 -0.58 -19.31
CA ASP A 70 2.04 -0.70 -19.20
C ASP A 70 1.39 -0.33 -20.53
N LYS A 71 1.03 -1.38 -21.28
CA LYS A 71 0.39 -1.24 -22.59
C LYS A 71 -1.06 -0.73 -22.49
N THR A 72 -1.72 -0.95 -21.36
CA THR A 72 -3.13 -0.57 -21.18
C THR A 72 -3.25 0.94 -21.01
N ASN A 73 -2.36 1.53 -20.20
CA ASN A 73 -2.34 2.97 -19.95
C ASN A 73 -1.39 3.74 -20.89
N ASN A 74 -0.71 3.03 -21.80
CA ASN A 74 0.30 3.57 -22.71
C ASN A 74 1.41 4.34 -21.97
N THR A 75 1.89 3.75 -20.88
CA THR A 75 2.93 4.32 -20.03
C THR A 75 4.13 3.37 -19.94
N LEU A 76 5.31 3.97 -19.76
CA LEU A 76 6.53 3.24 -19.45
C LEU A 76 7.13 3.85 -18.18
N THR A 77 7.22 3.04 -17.14
CA THR A 77 7.73 3.48 -15.84
C THR A 77 9.13 2.92 -15.63
N ILE A 78 10.08 3.79 -15.28
CA ILE A 78 11.44 3.40 -14.87
C ILE A 78 11.55 3.79 -13.39
N VAL A 79 11.84 2.80 -12.55
CA VAL A 79 11.94 2.96 -11.10
C VAL A 79 13.33 2.56 -10.67
N ASP A 80 14.06 3.45 -10.00
CA ASP A 80 15.29 3.11 -9.30
C ASP A 80 15.15 3.33 -7.79
N SER A 81 15.95 2.61 -7.03
CA SER A 81 16.11 2.81 -5.58
C SER A 81 17.33 3.65 -5.24
N GLY A 82 17.68 4.60 -6.12
CA GLY A 82 18.81 5.50 -5.95
C GLY A 82 18.57 6.59 -4.90
N VAL A 83 19.48 7.57 -4.87
CA VAL A 83 19.46 8.68 -3.90
C VAL A 83 18.22 9.58 -4.01
N GLY A 84 17.58 9.63 -5.18
CA GLY A 84 16.45 10.52 -5.47
C GLY A 84 16.85 11.99 -5.57
N MET A 85 15.86 12.88 -5.53
CA MET A 85 16.04 14.33 -5.63
C MET A 85 15.21 15.06 -4.58
N THR A 86 15.80 16.09 -3.96
CA THR A 86 15.05 17.04 -3.12
C THR A 86 14.22 18.00 -3.99
N LYS A 87 13.31 18.78 -3.38
CA LYS A 87 12.58 19.86 -4.06
C LYS A 87 13.53 20.86 -4.71
N ALA A 88 14.62 21.20 -4.03
CA ALA A 88 15.64 22.07 -4.58
C ALA A 88 16.33 21.44 -5.79
N ASP A 89 16.66 20.15 -5.71
CA ASP A 89 17.26 19.40 -6.84
C ASP A 89 16.32 19.29 -8.03
N LEU A 90 15.01 19.13 -7.81
CA LEU A 90 14.03 19.13 -8.90
C LEU A 90 14.02 20.46 -9.66
N VAL A 91 13.94 21.59 -8.94
CA VAL A 91 13.94 22.93 -9.53
C VAL A 91 15.27 23.22 -10.24
N ASN A 92 16.37 22.79 -9.64
CA ASN A 92 17.70 22.97 -10.16
C ASN A 92 17.94 22.07 -11.37
N ASN A 93 17.87 20.76 -11.24
CA ASN A 93 18.27 19.80 -12.28
C ASN A 93 17.28 19.72 -13.44
N LEU A 94 15.97 19.81 -13.17
CA LEU A 94 14.95 19.73 -14.22
C LEU A 94 14.50 21.10 -14.74
N GLY A 95 14.68 22.17 -13.95
CA GLY A 95 14.21 23.52 -14.31
C GLY A 95 15.28 24.48 -14.81
N THR A 96 16.48 24.48 -14.20
CA THR A 96 17.38 25.67 -14.25
C THR A 96 18.83 25.34 -14.67
N ILE A 97 19.41 24.24 -14.18
CA ILE A 97 20.81 23.83 -14.35
C ILE A 97 21.09 23.22 -15.72
N ALA A 98 20.05 22.83 -16.46
CA ALA A 98 20.21 22.49 -17.87
C ALA A 98 20.89 23.61 -18.68
N ARG A 99 20.97 24.85 -18.18
CA ARG A 99 21.58 25.99 -18.86
C ARG A 99 23.05 25.79 -19.28
N SER A 100 23.92 25.24 -18.43
CA SER A 100 25.34 25.03 -18.82
C SER A 100 25.48 23.87 -19.80
N GLY A 101 24.85 22.74 -19.46
CA GLY A 101 24.87 21.53 -20.26
C GLY A 101 24.24 21.70 -21.65
N THR A 102 23.12 22.42 -21.74
CA THR A 102 22.41 22.71 -22.99
C THR A 102 23.26 23.56 -23.92
N LYS A 103 23.97 24.56 -23.38
CA LYS A 103 24.83 25.44 -24.17
C LYS A 103 26.04 24.67 -24.72
N GLU A 104 26.72 23.92 -23.86
CA GLU A 104 27.87 23.09 -24.23
C GLU A 104 27.47 22.03 -25.26
N PHE A 105 26.30 21.41 -25.10
CA PHE A 105 25.76 20.46 -26.06
C PHE A 105 25.44 21.10 -27.43
N MET A 106 24.80 22.28 -27.45
CA MET A 106 24.53 23.00 -28.70
C MET A 106 25.81 23.38 -29.43
N GLU A 107 26.85 23.81 -28.71
CA GLU A 107 28.17 24.10 -29.28
C GLU A 107 28.84 22.83 -29.82
N ALA A 108 28.77 21.71 -29.09
CA ALA A 108 29.32 20.42 -29.52
C ALA A 108 28.62 19.89 -30.77
N ILE A 109 27.29 19.99 -30.86
CA ILE A 109 26.50 19.61 -32.04
C ILE A 109 26.90 20.47 -33.25
N ALA A 110 27.04 21.78 -33.06
CA ALA A 110 27.49 22.69 -34.12
C ALA A 110 28.92 22.36 -34.58
N ALA A 111 29.75 21.80 -33.70
CA ALA A 111 31.09 21.32 -33.99
C ALA A 111 31.15 19.90 -34.60
N GLY A 112 29.99 19.25 -34.81
CA GLY A 112 29.92 17.91 -35.41
C GLY A 112 30.17 16.75 -34.44
N ALA A 113 30.00 16.98 -33.13
CA ALA A 113 30.07 15.92 -32.13
C ALA A 113 28.97 14.87 -32.32
N ASP A 114 29.26 13.63 -31.93
CA ASP A 114 28.26 12.57 -31.93
C ASP A 114 27.18 12.87 -30.89
N VAL A 115 25.94 12.90 -31.38
CA VAL A 115 24.70 13.11 -30.66
C VAL A 115 24.52 12.09 -29.55
N SER A 116 25.10 10.89 -29.72
CA SER A 116 25.07 9.84 -28.70
C SER A 116 25.70 10.25 -27.36
N MET A 117 26.46 11.36 -27.31
CA MET A 117 27.10 11.90 -26.11
C MET A 117 26.23 12.86 -25.29
N ILE A 118 24.92 12.96 -25.56
CA ILE A 118 24.01 13.88 -24.85
C ILE A 118 24.04 13.72 -23.31
N GLY A 119 24.25 12.50 -22.80
CA GLY A 119 24.40 12.22 -21.37
C GLY A 119 25.63 12.89 -20.73
N GLN A 120 26.70 13.13 -21.49
CA GLN A 120 27.91 13.79 -20.97
C GLN A 120 27.70 15.26 -20.63
N PHE A 121 26.67 15.87 -21.24
CA PHE A 121 26.32 17.27 -21.04
C PHE A 121 25.17 17.44 -20.03
N GLY A 122 24.75 16.39 -19.33
CA GLY A 122 23.69 16.48 -18.31
C GLY A 122 22.30 16.84 -18.85
N VAL A 123 22.08 16.73 -20.15
CA VAL A 123 20.79 16.98 -20.82
C VAL A 123 20.06 15.69 -21.24
N GLY A 124 20.60 14.53 -20.87
CA GLY A 124 20.06 13.21 -21.21
C GLY A 124 18.61 13.00 -20.76
N PHE A 125 18.16 13.63 -19.67
CA PHE A 125 16.75 13.54 -19.20
C PHE A 125 15.73 13.95 -20.26
N TYR A 126 16.02 15.00 -21.05
CA TYR A 126 15.08 15.53 -22.05
C TYR A 126 14.86 14.60 -23.23
N SER A 127 15.70 13.57 -23.39
CA SER A 127 15.47 12.50 -24.38
C SER A 127 14.15 11.75 -24.14
N ALA A 128 13.59 11.77 -22.93
CA ALA A 128 12.27 11.19 -22.64
C ALA A 128 11.15 11.80 -23.50
N TYR A 129 11.26 13.08 -23.86
CA TYR A 129 10.29 13.76 -24.72
C TYR A 129 10.38 13.36 -26.20
N LEU A 130 11.36 12.53 -26.60
CA LEU A 130 11.38 11.90 -27.92
C LEU A 130 10.26 10.87 -28.11
N VAL A 131 9.78 10.29 -27.00
CA VAL A 131 8.82 9.18 -27.02
C VAL A 131 7.56 9.43 -26.19
N ALA A 132 7.53 10.50 -25.39
CA ALA A 132 6.40 10.83 -24.52
C ALA A 132 6.01 12.32 -24.63
N ASP A 133 4.70 12.58 -24.76
CA ASP A 133 4.15 13.94 -24.72
C ASP A 133 4.16 14.53 -23.29
N LYS A 134 4.15 13.65 -22.28
CA LYS A 134 4.13 13.99 -20.86
C LYS A 134 5.10 13.10 -20.11
N VAL A 135 6.01 13.72 -19.37
CA VAL A 135 6.94 13.03 -18.47
C VAL A 135 6.56 13.39 -17.04
N VAL A 136 6.37 12.37 -16.20
CA VAL A 136 6.07 12.51 -14.77
C VAL A 136 7.24 11.92 -13.99
N VAL A 137 7.84 12.73 -13.12
CA VAL A 137 8.92 12.29 -12.24
C VAL A 137 8.38 12.24 -10.81
N THR A 138 8.34 11.04 -10.24
CA THR A 138 8.08 10.82 -8.82
C THR A 138 9.41 10.49 -8.16
N THR A 139 9.80 11.24 -7.13
CA THR A 139 11.11 11.07 -6.49
C THR A 139 10.98 11.22 -4.98
N LYS A 140 11.89 10.57 -4.27
CA LYS A 140 12.01 10.57 -2.82
C LYS A 140 13.48 10.65 -2.46
N HIS A 141 13.85 11.65 -1.66
CA HIS A 141 15.18 11.80 -1.09
C HIS A 141 15.10 11.62 0.43
N ASN A 142 16.12 11.02 1.04
CA ASN A 142 16.13 10.76 2.50
C ASN A 142 16.15 12.04 3.34
N ASP A 143 16.75 13.10 2.81
CA ASP A 143 16.95 14.38 3.51
C ASP A 143 15.84 15.43 3.21
N ASP A 144 14.74 15.05 2.56
CA ASP A 144 13.63 15.97 2.23
C ASP A 144 12.31 15.53 2.87
N GLU A 145 11.42 16.50 3.13
CA GLU A 145 10.03 16.21 3.44
C GLU A 145 9.39 15.61 2.18
N GLN A 146 9.00 14.34 2.30
CA GLN A 146 8.56 13.61 1.13
C GLN A 146 7.17 14.06 0.71
N TYR A 147 7.06 14.55 -0.51
CA TYR A 147 5.78 14.81 -1.16
C TYR A 147 5.29 13.53 -1.84
N THR A 148 5.35 12.37 -1.17
CA THR A 148 4.67 11.20 -1.71
C THR A 148 3.18 11.48 -1.63
N LYS A 149 2.49 11.39 -2.78
CA LYS A 149 1.07 11.74 -2.95
C LYS A 149 0.20 11.23 -1.81
N PHE A 150 0.53 10.06 -1.26
CA PHE A 150 -0.23 9.39 -0.22
C PHE A 150 0.35 9.48 1.20
N GLU A 151 1.44 10.22 1.47
CA GLU A 151 1.99 10.30 2.83
C GLU A 151 1.02 10.92 3.82
N GLY A 152 0.36 12.00 3.41
CA GLY A 152 -0.68 12.64 4.21
C GLY A 152 -1.80 11.65 4.54
N LEU A 153 -2.18 10.82 3.57
CA LEU A 153 -3.17 9.78 3.78
C LEU A 153 -2.65 8.69 4.74
N CYS A 154 -1.41 8.22 4.59
CA CYS A 154 -0.81 7.24 5.48
C CYS A 154 -0.81 7.71 6.94
N LYS A 155 -0.50 9.00 7.19
CA LYS A 155 -0.55 9.62 8.52
C LYS A 155 -1.97 9.62 9.07
N VAL A 156 -2.96 10.07 8.27
CA VAL A 156 -4.38 10.07 8.68
C VAL A 156 -4.86 8.65 9.00
N ILE A 157 -4.55 7.66 8.16
CA ILE A 157 -4.91 6.26 8.40
C ILE A 157 -4.27 5.76 9.70
N LYS A 158 -2.99 6.07 9.93
CA LYS A 158 -2.28 5.68 11.15
C LYS A 158 -2.89 6.31 12.40
N ASP A 159 -3.30 7.57 12.33
CA ASP A 159 -3.95 8.28 13.44
C ASP A 159 -5.34 7.70 13.74
N VAL A 160 -6.09 7.29 12.71
CA VAL A 160 -7.42 6.67 12.87
C VAL A 160 -7.33 5.25 13.45
N LEU A 161 -6.37 4.45 12.97
CA LEU A 161 -6.22 3.07 13.40
C LEU A 161 -5.44 2.93 14.72
N GLY A 162 -4.64 3.95 15.09
CA GLY A 162 -3.89 4.00 16.34
C GLY A 162 -3.01 2.77 16.54
N ASP A 163 -3.28 2.03 17.62
CA ASP A 163 -2.54 0.84 18.02
C ASP A 163 -2.91 -0.45 17.26
N LYS A 164 -3.96 -0.43 16.42
CA LYS A 164 -4.38 -1.60 15.63
C LYS A 164 -3.38 -1.98 14.53
N VAL A 165 -2.59 -1.01 14.08
CA VAL A 165 -1.53 -1.19 13.07
C VAL A 165 -0.19 -0.72 13.60
N GLU A 166 0.90 -1.30 13.11
CA GLU A 166 2.26 -0.83 13.43
C GLU A 166 2.56 0.44 12.65
N LYS A 167 2.48 0.36 11.33
CA LYS A 167 2.69 1.45 10.38
C LYS A 167 1.80 1.29 9.15
N VAL A 168 1.64 2.38 8.41
CA VAL A 168 0.93 2.41 7.13
C VAL A 168 1.93 2.80 6.06
N VAL A 169 2.06 1.98 5.02
CA VAL A 169 3.03 2.20 3.93
C VAL A 169 2.34 2.04 2.57
N VAL A 170 2.86 2.74 1.57
CA VAL A 170 2.45 2.55 0.18
C VAL A 170 3.06 1.24 -0.32
N SER A 171 2.29 0.45 -1.07
CA SER A 171 2.70 -0.85 -1.55
C SER A 171 2.71 -0.91 -3.08
N ASP A 172 3.74 -1.56 -3.62
CA ASP A 172 3.92 -1.77 -5.06
C ASP A 172 3.47 -3.18 -5.51
N ARG A 173 3.10 -4.06 -4.56
CA ARG A 173 2.70 -5.45 -4.84
C ARG A 173 1.19 -5.66 -4.95
N VAL A 174 0.40 -4.67 -4.55
CA VAL A 174 -1.07 -4.77 -4.54
C VAL A 174 -1.61 -4.14 -5.82
N VAL A 175 -2.26 -4.94 -6.67
CA VAL A 175 -2.74 -4.50 -7.99
C VAL A 175 -4.24 -4.14 -7.94
N ASP A 176 -5.10 -5.10 -7.59
CA ASP A 176 -6.56 -4.90 -7.66
C ASP A 176 -7.15 -4.39 -6.34
N SER A 177 -6.62 -4.85 -5.20
CA SER A 177 -7.15 -4.50 -3.88
C SER A 177 -6.76 -3.08 -3.47
N PRO A 178 -7.61 -2.35 -2.73
CA PRO A 178 -7.27 -1.01 -2.25
C PRO A 178 -6.17 -1.04 -1.18
N CYS A 179 -6.15 -2.08 -0.33
CA CYS A 179 -5.12 -2.28 0.69
C CYS A 179 -5.00 -3.75 1.09
N CYS A 180 -3.91 -4.10 1.79
CA CYS A 180 -3.72 -5.40 2.42
C CYS A 180 -3.04 -5.26 3.79
N LEU A 181 -3.13 -6.31 4.61
CA LEU A 181 -2.48 -6.36 5.93
C LEU A 181 -1.38 -7.41 5.92
N VAL A 182 -0.18 -6.96 6.28
CA VAL A 182 1.02 -7.79 6.33
C VAL A 182 1.50 -7.89 7.78
N THR A 183 1.88 -9.09 8.21
CA THR A 183 2.50 -9.32 9.52
C THR A 183 4.02 -9.19 9.39
N GLY A 184 4.68 -8.71 10.45
CA GLY A 184 6.15 -8.68 10.48
C GLY A 184 6.77 -10.09 10.35
N GLU A 185 8.06 -10.14 10.02
CA GLU A 185 8.81 -11.39 9.75
C GLU A 185 8.75 -12.42 10.89
N TYR A 186 8.69 -11.94 12.15
CA TYR A 186 8.56 -12.77 13.35
C TYR A 186 7.13 -12.79 13.94
N GLY A 187 6.18 -12.19 13.24
CA GLY A 187 4.78 -12.13 13.65
C GLY A 187 4.00 -13.39 13.29
N TRP A 188 2.94 -13.68 14.04
CA TRP A 188 2.04 -14.77 13.68
C TRP A 188 1.34 -14.46 12.37
N THR A 189 1.46 -15.38 11.40
CA THR A 189 0.69 -15.33 10.16
C THR A 189 -0.81 -15.44 10.47
N ALA A 190 -1.68 -15.00 9.56
CA ALA A 190 -3.13 -15.08 9.74
C ALA A 190 -3.63 -16.49 10.09
N ASN A 191 -3.04 -17.52 9.47
CA ASN A 191 -3.36 -18.91 9.76
C ASN A 191 -2.83 -19.34 11.15
N MET A 192 -1.62 -18.91 11.50
CA MET A 192 -1.03 -19.18 12.82
C MET A 192 -1.83 -18.52 13.95
N GLU A 193 -2.28 -17.27 13.76
CA GLU A 193 -3.14 -16.56 14.71
C GLU A 193 -4.48 -17.30 14.91
N ARG A 194 -5.08 -17.82 13.83
CA ARG A 194 -6.32 -18.60 13.92
C ARG A 194 -6.15 -19.89 14.71
N ILE A 195 -5.09 -20.65 14.41
CA ILE A 195 -4.78 -21.91 15.12
C ILE A 195 -4.48 -21.63 16.59
N MET A 196 -3.67 -20.61 16.87
CA MET A 196 -3.32 -20.24 18.23
C MET A 196 -4.52 -19.71 19.01
N LYS A 197 -5.39 -18.86 18.44
CA LYS A 197 -6.65 -18.45 19.09
C LYS A 197 -7.56 -19.64 19.40
N ALA A 198 -7.62 -20.63 18.51
CA ALA A 198 -8.39 -21.86 18.74
C ALA A 198 -7.81 -22.75 19.86
N GLN A 199 -6.49 -22.68 20.11
CA GLN A 199 -5.80 -23.45 21.16
C GLN A 199 -5.63 -22.68 22.49
N ALA A 200 -5.44 -21.36 22.43
CA ALA A 200 -5.16 -20.46 23.56
C ALA A 200 -6.37 -20.20 24.47
N LEU A 201 -7.56 -20.68 24.10
CA LEU A 201 -8.70 -20.83 25.01
C LEU A 201 -8.38 -21.71 26.24
N ARG A 202 -7.21 -22.37 26.29
CA ARG A 202 -6.72 -23.12 27.46
C ARG A 202 -5.71 -22.37 28.35
N ASP A 203 -5.02 -21.33 27.88
CA ASP A 203 -4.00 -20.63 28.68
C ASP A 203 -3.80 -19.18 28.21
N SER A 204 -4.36 -18.22 28.98
CA SER A 204 -4.46 -16.80 28.60
C SER A 204 -3.16 -16.01 28.71
N SER A 205 -2.09 -16.60 29.25
CA SER A 205 -0.85 -15.90 29.60
C SER A 205 0.13 -15.71 28.43
N MET A 206 -0.01 -16.48 27.34
CA MET A 206 0.88 -16.45 26.16
C MET A 206 0.34 -15.63 24.97
N ALA A 207 -0.89 -15.10 25.06
CA ALA A 207 -1.54 -14.42 23.93
C ALA A 207 -1.04 -12.98 23.70
N GLY A 208 -0.59 -12.28 24.75
CA GLY A 208 -0.25 -10.85 24.66
C GLY A 208 1.09 -10.54 23.99
N TYR A 209 2.09 -11.43 24.14
CA TYR A 209 3.47 -11.16 23.68
C TYR A 209 3.74 -11.54 22.21
N MET A 210 2.85 -12.30 21.58
CA MET A 210 3.02 -12.77 20.19
C MET A 210 1.96 -12.25 19.21
N SER A 211 1.02 -11.41 19.66
CA SER A 211 0.11 -10.67 18.79
C SER A 211 0.88 -9.51 18.14
N SER A 212 1.70 -9.82 17.13
CA SER A 212 2.43 -8.80 16.38
C SER A 212 1.47 -7.80 15.74
N LYS A 213 1.74 -6.50 15.92
CA LYS A 213 1.03 -5.43 15.22
C LYS A 213 1.17 -5.64 13.70
N LYS A 214 0.12 -5.31 12.96
CA LYS A 214 0.04 -5.53 11.51
C LYS A 214 0.46 -4.26 10.78
N THR A 215 1.21 -4.38 9.68
CA THR A 215 1.48 -3.26 8.79
C THR A 215 0.39 -3.19 7.73
N MET A 216 -0.20 -2.02 7.54
CA MET A 216 -1.19 -1.78 6.49
C MET A 216 -0.50 -1.25 5.24
N GLU A 217 -0.68 -1.95 4.14
CA GLU A 217 -0.13 -1.63 2.83
C GLU A 217 -1.25 -1.06 1.95
N ILE A 218 -1.07 0.16 1.43
CA ILE A 218 -2.08 0.84 0.58
C ILE A 218 -1.67 0.81 -0.90
N ASN A 219 -2.65 0.63 -1.78
CA ASN A 219 -2.46 0.65 -3.23
C ASN A 219 -2.69 2.07 -3.78
N PRO A 220 -1.66 2.76 -4.30
CA PRO A 220 -1.78 4.11 -4.82
C PRO A 220 -2.55 4.20 -6.15
N GLU A 221 -2.66 3.10 -6.90
CA GLU A 221 -3.35 3.05 -8.19
C GLU A 221 -4.86 2.80 -8.04
N ASN A 222 -5.30 2.37 -6.85
CA ASN A 222 -6.71 2.08 -6.63
C ASN A 222 -7.56 3.37 -6.56
N PRO A 223 -8.69 3.47 -7.31
CA PRO A 223 -9.55 4.65 -7.31
C PRO A 223 -10.09 5.05 -5.93
N ILE A 224 -10.31 4.07 -5.03
CA ILE A 224 -10.79 4.31 -3.67
C ILE A 224 -9.74 5.08 -2.87
N MET A 225 -8.46 4.74 -3.01
CA MET A 225 -7.39 5.42 -2.29
C MET A 225 -7.22 6.85 -2.78
N GLU A 226 -7.37 7.09 -4.09
CA GLU A 226 -7.30 8.45 -4.65
C GLU A 226 -8.43 9.34 -4.14
N GLU A 227 -9.66 8.82 -4.06
CA GLU A 227 -10.81 9.56 -3.55
C GLU A 227 -10.70 9.81 -2.04
N LEU A 228 -10.27 8.80 -1.28
CA LEU A 228 -10.10 8.89 0.16
C LEU A 228 -8.98 9.89 0.53
N ARG A 229 -7.92 9.95 -0.28
CA ARG A 229 -6.89 10.99 -0.19
C ARG A 229 -7.47 12.39 -0.37
N LYS A 230 -8.26 12.62 -1.43
CA LYS A 230 -8.85 13.95 -1.69
C LYS A 230 -9.74 14.41 -0.54
N ARG A 231 -10.52 13.51 0.05
CA ARG A 231 -11.37 13.80 1.20
C ARG A 231 -10.55 14.10 2.45
N ALA A 232 -9.54 13.29 2.74
CA ALA A 232 -8.64 13.51 3.87
C ALA A 232 -7.84 14.83 3.76
N ASP A 233 -7.48 15.23 2.53
CA ASP A 233 -6.81 16.51 2.25
C ASP A 233 -7.73 17.73 2.42
N ALA A 234 -9.05 17.54 2.25
CA ALA A 234 -10.06 18.59 2.42
C ALA A 234 -10.45 18.77 3.89
N ASP A 235 -10.68 17.66 4.60
CA ASP A 235 -10.93 17.66 6.05
C ASP A 235 -10.30 16.42 6.71
N LYS A 236 -9.26 16.64 7.52
CA LYS A 236 -8.55 15.59 8.25
C LYS A 236 -9.39 14.94 9.34
N ASN A 237 -10.50 15.56 9.75
CA ASN A 237 -11.37 15.09 10.82
C ASN A 237 -12.75 14.62 10.36
N ASP A 238 -12.97 14.49 9.05
CA ASP A 238 -14.23 14.01 8.51
C ASP A 238 -14.57 12.61 9.08
N LYS A 239 -15.74 12.53 9.72
CA LYS A 239 -16.28 11.28 10.29
C LYS A 239 -16.48 10.22 9.19
N SER A 240 -16.78 10.63 7.96
CA SER A 240 -16.92 9.74 6.81
C SER A 240 -15.60 9.06 6.45
N VAL A 241 -14.49 9.81 6.47
CA VAL A 241 -13.14 9.29 6.19
C VAL A 241 -12.72 8.30 7.27
N LYS A 242 -12.94 8.65 8.55
CA LYS A 242 -12.68 7.72 9.67
C LYS A 242 -13.47 6.43 9.52
N ASP A 243 -14.75 6.55 9.13
CA ASP A 243 -15.61 5.38 8.98
C ASP A 243 -15.18 4.49 7.80
N LEU A 244 -14.78 5.08 6.67
CA LEU A 244 -14.25 4.37 5.50
C LEU A 244 -12.89 3.70 5.77
N VAL A 245 -11.99 4.37 6.50
CA VAL A 245 -10.68 3.81 6.86
C VAL A 245 -10.84 2.57 7.76
N MET A 246 -11.72 2.64 8.76
CA MET A 246 -12.03 1.49 9.61
C MET A 246 -12.64 0.34 8.80
N LEU A 247 -13.56 0.63 7.87
CA LEU A 247 -14.15 -0.39 7.02
C LEU A 247 -13.13 -1.05 6.10
N LEU A 248 -12.22 -0.28 5.51
CA LEU A 248 -11.11 -0.79 4.69
C LEU A 248 -10.17 -1.69 5.51
N PHE A 249 -9.89 -1.31 6.75
CA PHE A 249 -9.09 -2.13 7.66
C PHE A 249 -9.78 -3.45 8.01
N GLU A 250 -11.06 -3.41 8.39
CA GLU A 250 -11.85 -4.61 8.73
C GLU A 250 -12.04 -5.54 7.52
N THR A 251 -12.27 -4.97 6.33
CA THR A 251 -12.31 -5.74 5.08
C THR A 251 -10.96 -6.37 4.76
N SER A 252 -9.86 -5.66 5.00
CA SER A 252 -8.50 -6.18 4.80
C SER A 252 -8.14 -7.29 5.79
N LEU A 253 -8.66 -7.23 7.02
CA LEU A 253 -8.52 -8.33 7.98
C LEU A 253 -9.16 -9.60 7.42
N LEU A 254 -10.39 -9.49 6.89
CA LEU A 254 -11.10 -10.63 6.31
C LEU A 254 -10.38 -11.21 5.08
N THR A 255 -9.98 -10.38 4.13
CA THR A 255 -9.31 -10.84 2.90
C THR A 255 -7.93 -11.43 3.18
N SER A 256 -7.24 -10.91 4.20
CA SER A 256 -5.93 -11.41 4.64
C SER A 256 -6.05 -12.61 5.59
N GLY A 257 -7.28 -13.07 5.87
CA GLY A 257 -7.58 -14.28 6.65
C GLY A 257 -7.53 -14.11 8.18
N PHE A 258 -7.48 -12.89 8.68
CA PHE A 258 -7.59 -12.59 10.11
C PHE A 258 -9.05 -12.65 10.59
N SER A 259 -9.23 -12.80 11.90
CA SER A 259 -10.55 -12.74 12.54
C SER A 259 -10.86 -11.29 12.93
N LEU A 260 -12.14 -10.92 12.89
CA LEU A 260 -12.62 -9.64 13.40
C LEU A 260 -12.68 -9.66 14.93
N ASP A 261 -12.33 -8.55 15.56
CA ASP A 261 -12.42 -8.40 17.02
C ASP A 261 -13.89 -8.26 17.47
N ASP A 262 -14.68 -7.48 16.73
CA ASP A 262 -16.10 -7.24 17.02
C ASP A 262 -16.94 -7.24 15.72
N PRO A 263 -17.61 -8.38 15.41
CA PRO A 263 -18.47 -8.49 14.24
C PRO A 263 -19.68 -7.55 14.25
N ASN A 264 -20.19 -7.16 15.43
CA ASN A 264 -21.38 -6.30 15.54
C ASN A 264 -21.07 -4.87 15.11
N THR A 265 -19.92 -4.33 15.56
CA THR A 265 -19.47 -3.00 15.15
C THR A 265 -19.22 -2.92 13.64
N PHE A 266 -18.61 -3.97 13.05
CA PHE A 266 -18.43 -4.07 11.60
C PHE A 266 -19.77 -4.11 10.85
N GLY A 267 -20.72 -4.93 11.31
CA GLY A 267 -22.06 -5.02 10.71
C GLY A 267 -22.81 -3.68 10.74
N ASN A 268 -22.78 -2.99 11.88
CA ASN A 268 -23.38 -1.66 12.04
C ASN A 268 -22.75 -0.62 11.10
N ARG A 269 -21.43 -0.70 10.87
CA ARG A 269 -20.70 0.16 9.93
C ARG A 269 -21.10 -0.11 8.47
N ILE A 270 -21.26 -1.37 8.09
CA ILE A 270 -21.78 -1.75 6.77
C ILE A 270 -23.20 -1.21 6.58
N HIS A 271 -24.09 -1.41 7.57
CA HIS A 271 -25.46 -0.91 7.49
C HIS A 271 -25.53 0.61 7.33
N ARG A 272 -24.66 1.36 8.04
CA ARG A 272 -24.56 2.82 7.86
C ARG A 272 -24.12 3.19 6.44
N MET A 273 -23.15 2.49 5.88
CA MET A 273 -22.70 2.73 4.50
C MET A 273 -23.79 2.40 3.45
N LEU A 274 -24.57 1.33 3.66
CA LEU A 274 -25.72 1.03 2.81
C LEU A 274 -26.79 2.13 2.89
N LYS A 275 -27.09 2.63 4.09
CA LYS A 275 -28.04 3.74 4.29
C LYS A 275 -27.59 5.00 3.53
N LEU A 276 -26.31 5.35 3.64
CA LEU A 276 -25.72 6.47 2.89
C LEU A 276 -25.76 6.25 1.37
N GLY A 277 -25.43 5.05 0.90
CA GLY A 277 -25.48 4.71 -0.54
C GLY A 277 -26.89 4.74 -1.13
N LEU A 278 -27.91 4.49 -0.31
CA LEU A 278 -29.32 4.57 -0.67
C LEU A 278 -29.95 5.94 -0.39
N SER A 279 -29.17 6.92 0.09
CA SER A 279 -29.66 8.26 0.49
C SER A 279 -30.82 8.20 1.51
N ILE A 280 -30.75 7.25 2.45
CA ILE A 280 -31.71 7.16 3.55
C ILE A 280 -31.21 8.06 4.66
N ASP A 281 -31.91 9.17 4.91
CA ASP A 281 -31.56 10.13 5.96
C ASP A 281 -31.55 9.46 7.35
N GLU A 282 -30.51 9.76 8.15
CA GLU A 282 -30.38 9.26 9.53
C GLU A 282 -31.48 9.81 10.48
N ASP A 283 -32.32 10.76 10.02
CA ASP A 283 -33.39 11.39 10.79
C ASP A 283 -34.77 10.72 10.68
N SER A 284 -34.92 9.64 9.91
CA SER A 284 -36.12 8.80 10.04
C SER A 284 -35.98 7.94 11.30
N GLY A 285 -36.46 8.51 12.41
CA GLY A 285 -36.32 7.99 13.76
C GLY A 285 -36.47 6.48 13.88
N ASP A 286 -35.38 5.86 14.33
CA ASP A 286 -35.47 4.68 15.16
C ASP A 286 -34.78 5.06 16.45
N GLY A 287 -35.59 5.16 17.50
CA GLY A 287 -35.13 5.54 18.83
C GLY A 287 -34.08 4.56 19.34
N ASP A 288 -33.40 4.99 20.40
CA ASP A 288 -32.69 4.10 21.30
C ASP A 288 -33.47 2.79 21.43
N ILE A 289 -32.97 1.72 20.81
CA ILE A 289 -33.37 0.37 21.18
C ILE A 289 -32.69 0.14 22.52
N ASP A 290 -33.30 0.70 23.55
CA ASP A 290 -33.07 0.36 24.94
C ASP A 290 -33.37 -1.14 25.03
N MET A 291 -32.29 -1.91 25.07
CA MET A 291 -32.35 -3.35 25.25
C MET A 291 -33.07 -3.58 26.58
N PRO A 292 -34.21 -4.30 26.62
CA PRO A 292 -34.88 -4.51 27.90
C PRO A 292 -33.90 -5.22 28.83
N ALA A 293 -33.64 -4.60 29.98
CA ALA A 293 -32.87 -5.21 31.05
C ALA A 293 -33.46 -6.59 31.33
N LEU A 294 -32.63 -7.63 31.26
CA LEU A 294 -33.01 -8.96 31.68
C LEU A 294 -33.41 -8.85 33.16
N GLU A 295 -34.70 -8.95 33.44
CA GLU A 295 -35.19 -9.10 34.81
C GLU A 295 -34.57 -10.37 35.39
N GLU A 296 -33.77 -10.19 36.45
CA GLU A 296 -33.43 -11.24 37.38
C GLU A 296 -34.73 -11.76 38.01
N THR A 297 -35.20 -12.92 37.57
CA THR A 297 -36.22 -13.67 38.31
C THR A 297 -35.52 -14.53 39.35
N ASP A 298 -35.29 -13.96 40.53
CA ASP A 298 -35.22 -14.71 41.77
C ASP A 298 -36.61 -15.30 42.07
N GLY A 299 -36.66 -16.58 42.45
CA GLY A 299 -37.78 -17.10 43.24
C GLY A 299 -38.43 -18.41 42.78
N ASP A 300 -37.91 -19.48 43.36
CA ASP A 300 -38.66 -20.59 43.95
C ASP A 300 -39.05 -21.84 43.13
N ALA A 301 -38.65 -22.94 43.74
CA ALA A 301 -38.84 -24.32 43.37
C ALA A 301 -40.30 -24.76 43.50
N GLU A 302 -40.80 -25.49 42.50
CA GLU A 302 -41.74 -26.57 42.75
C GLU A 302 -41.27 -27.87 42.11
N ARG A 303 -41.17 -28.86 42.99
CA ARG A 303 -40.80 -30.25 42.76
C ARG A 303 -42.09 -30.98 42.40
N LEU A 304 -42.18 -31.60 41.23
CA LEU A 304 -43.16 -32.65 40.99
C LEU A 304 -42.56 -33.78 40.14
N SER A 305 -42.69 -34.97 40.73
CA SER A 305 -42.13 -36.28 40.45
C SER A 305 -42.68 -36.94 39.19
N ILE A 306 -41.82 -37.68 38.48
CA ILE A 306 -42.21 -38.88 37.71
C ILE A 306 -41.23 -39.99 38.09
N ASP A 307 -41.76 -41.02 38.74
CA ASP A 307 -41.09 -42.27 39.09
C ASP A 307 -40.97 -43.23 37.88
N ASP A 308 -39.88 -44.01 37.90
CA ASP A 308 -39.65 -45.38 37.41
C ASP A 308 -40.43 -45.92 36.19
N ASP A 309 -39.73 -46.38 35.14
CA ASP A 309 -39.35 -47.80 35.02
C ASP A 309 -38.59 -48.11 33.69
N ALA A 310 -37.88 -49.25 33.69
CA ALA A 310 -37.36 -50.01 32.53
C ALA A 310 -35.91 -49.73 32.01
N ASN A 311 -34.95 -50.28 32.76
CA ASN A 311 -34.07 -51.40 32.35
C ASN A 311 -33.37 -51.33 30.97
N VAL A 312 -32.06 -51.03 30.96
CA VAL A 312 -31.14 -51.37 29.87
C VAL A 312 -30.13 -52.40 30.38
N PRO A 313 -30.14 -53.66 29.91
CA PRO A 313 -29.15 -54.64 30.33
C PRO A 313 -27.88 -54.56 29.48
N THR A 314 -26.75 -54.58 30.16
CA THR A 314 -25.40 -54.83 29.63
C THR A 314 -25.19 -56.31 29.35
N LEU A 315 -24.55 -56.69 28.25
CA LEU A 315 -23.82 -57.96 28.12
C LEU A 315 -22.63 -57.83 27.15
N GLU A 316 -21.41 -57.91 27.71
CA GLU A 316 -20.27 -58.58 27.08
C GLU A 316 -20.39 -60.08 27.37
N GLU A 317 -20.18 -60.94 26.37
CA GLU A 317 -19.14 -62.00 26.33
C GLU A 317 -19.42 -63.02 25.22
N ALA A 318 -18.35 -63.35 24.48
CA ALA A 318 -17.91 -64.67 23.98
C ALA A 318 -18.91 -65.57 23.22
N ALA A 319 -18.53 -66.43 22.28
CA ALA A 319 -17.35 -66.71 21.48
C ALA A 319 -17.80 -67.82 20.50
N ASP A 320 -16.95 -68.07 19.51
CA ASP A 320 -16.83 -69.31 18.72
C ASP A 320 -17.81 -69.58 17.56
N GLY A 321 -17.20 -69.79 16.39
CA GLY A 321 -17.46 -71.03 15.65
C GLY A 321 -17.69 -70.94 14.14
N ASP A 322 -16.59 -70.85 13.41
CA ASP A 322 -16.30 -71.54 12.13
C ASP A 322 -17.07 -71.25 10.83
N GLY A 323 -16.28 -71.12 9.76
CA GLY A 323 -16.63 -71.73 8.47
C GLY A 323 -16.34 -70.95 7.18
N ASP A 324 -15.05 -70.89 6.81
CA ASP A 324 -14.49 -71.09 5.46
C ASP A 324 -14.96 -70.33 4.19
N GLY A 325 -13.94 -69.92 3.40
CA GLY A 325 -13.97 -69.94 1.92
C GLY A 325 -13.58 -68.63 1.23
N ASP A 326 -12.28 -68.31 1.06
CA ASP A 326 -11.49 -68.57 -0.17
C ASP A 326 -11.69 -67.46 -1.25
N ALA A 327 -10.82 -66.46 -1.34
CA ALA A 327 -9.51 -66.37 -2.04
C ALA A 327 -9.61 -65.91 -3.51
N GLY A 328 -8.77 -64.92 -3.85
CA GLY A 328 -8.61 -64.32 -5.18
C GLY A 328 -8.12 -62.89 -5.10
#